data_AF-A0A7C6HL41-F1
#
_entry.id   AF-A0A7C6HL41-F1
#
_cell.length_a   1.000
_cell.length_b   1.000
_cell.length_c   1.000
_cell.angle_alpha   90.00
_cell.angle_beta   90.00
_cell.angle_gamma   90.00
#
_symmetry.space_group_name_H-M   'P 1'
#
loop_
_entity.id
_entity.type
_entity.pdbx_description
1 polymer ?
#
loop_
_entity_poly.entity_id
_entity_poly.type
_entity_poly.pdbx_seq_one_letter_code
_entity_poly.pdbx_strand_id
1 'polypeptide(L)'
;MLRYLTFITINSWYLALLLAVVLFVYKIALAYSSEYKIKEKLLIVLLPCSFGVYIYCKNQKLKTYNVLLIMLFVSTFLASAFMFYVLLSK
;
A
#
# COMPACT_ATOMS: atom_id res chain seq x y z
N MET A 1 -21.34 6.49 -19.15
CA MET A 1 -20.65 5.35 -18.50
C MET A 1 -19.14 5.53 -18.48
N LEU A 2 -18.48 5.71 -19.63
CA LEU A 2 -17.01 5.87 -19.73
C LEU A 2 -16.45 6.98 -18.84
N ARG A 3 -17.04 8.19 -18.86
CA ARG A 3 -16.63 9.33 -18.02
C ARG A 3 -16.62 9.01 -16.52
N TYR A 4 -17.61 8.26 -16.04
CA TYR A 4 -17.68 7.87 -14.63
C TYR A 4 -16.58 6.87 -14.26
N LEU A 5 -16.32 5.92 -15.14
CA LEU A 5 -15.22 4.95 -14.99
C LEU A 5 -13.86 5.65 -14.94
N THR A 6 -13.60 6.60 -15.86
CA THR A 6 -12.36 7.38 -15.87
C THR A 6 -12.20 8.21 -14.59
N PHE A 7 -13.27 8.85 -14.12
CA PHE A 7 -13.25 9.61 -12.87
C PHE A 7 -12.91 8.72 -11.67
N ILE A 8 -13.56 7.56 -11.55
CA ILE A 8 -13.30 6.59 -10.46
C ILE A 8 -11.85 6.12 -10.48
N THR A 9 -11.31 5.81 -11.66
CA THR A 9 -9.92 5.35 -11.82
C THR A 9 -8.91 6.40 -11.41
N ILE A 10 -9.06 7.64 -11.87
CA ILE A 10 -8.12 8.73 -11.53
C ILE A 10 -8.12 8.95 -10.02
N ASN A 11 -9.30 9.04 -9.39
CA ASN A 11 -9.40 9.19 -7.94
C ASN A 11 -8.82 8.00 -7.18
N SER A 12 -9.08 6.76 -7.65
CA SER A 12 -8.52 5.55 -7.04
C SER A 12 -6.99 5.50 -7.14
N TRP A 13 -6.42 6.02 -8.23
CA TRP A 13 -4.97 6.12 -8.42
C TRP A 13 -4.34 7.13 -7.45
N TYR A 14 -4.93 8.34 -7.33
CA TYR A 14 -4.46 9.32 -6.35
C TYR A 14 -4.60 8.81 -4.91
N LEU A 15 -5.71 8.12 -4.59
CA LEU A 15 -5.91 7.50 -3.28
C LEU A 15 -4.87 6.41 -3.01
N ALA A 16 -4.54 5.57 -4.00
CA ALA A 16 -3.51 4.55 -3.87
C ALA A 16 -2.11 5.17 -3.65
N LEU A 17 -1.76 6.24 -4.36
CA LEU A 17 -0.51 6.97 -4.15
C LEU A 17 -0.43 7.55 -2.74
N LEU A 18 -1.50 8.19 -2.27
CA LEU A 18 -1.56 8.76 -0.92
C LEU A 18 -1.40 7.66 0.14
N LEU A 19 -2.13 6.55 0.00
CA LEU A 19 -2.04 5.41 0.91
C LEU A 19 -0.63 4.76 0.90
N ALA A 20 0.03 4.71 -0.26
CA ALA A 20 1.39 4.19 -0.38
C ALA A 20 2.38 5.06 0.42
N VAL A 21 2.27 6.39 0.33
CA VAL A 21 3.10 7.32 1.12
C VAL A 21 2.82 7.16 2.62
N VAL A 22 1.55 7.10 3.02
CA VAL A 22 1.17 6.91 4.44
C VAL A 22 1.73 5.60 4.99
N LEU A 23 1.61 4.50 4.24
CA LEU A 23 2.18 3.21 4.63
C LEU A 23 3.71 3.24 4.70
N PHE A 24 4.37 3.97 3.81
CA PHE A 24 5.82 4.14 3.86
C PHE A 24 6.28 4.88 5.12
N VAL A 25 5.60 5.99 5.48
CA VAL A 25 5.87 6.70 6.73
C VAL A 25 5.58 5.82 7.95
N TYR A 26 4.51 5.02 7.91
CA TYR A 26 4.17 4.08 8.98
C TYR A 26 5.24 3.00 9.16
N LYS A 27 5.82 2.48 8.07
CA LYS A 27 6.94 1.52 8.12
C LYS A 27 8.17 2.13 8.77
N ILE A 28 8.47 3.39 8.45
CA ILE A 28 9.57 4.12 9.09
C ILE A 28 9.30 4.26 10.59
N ALA A 29 8.10 4.71 10.97
CA ALA A 29 7.72 4.85 12.38
C ALA A 29 7.86 3.52 13.14
N LEU A 30 7.38 2.42 12.56
CA LEU A 30 7.54 1.05 13.10
C LEU A 30 9.00 0.66 13.28
N ALA A 31 9.84 0.91 12.28
CA ALA A 31 11.26 0.59 12.33
C ALA A 31 12.01 1.42 13.38
N TYR A 32 11.63 2.68 13.59
CA TYR A 32 12.23 3.52 14.62
C TYR A 32 11.75 3.20 16.04
N SER A 33 10.47 2.84 16.21
CA SER A 33 9.88 2.54 17.52
C SER A 33 10.32 1.20 18.13
N SER A 34 11.13 0.44 17.43
CA SER A 34 11.54 -0.92 17.79
C SER A 34 13.05 -1.02 18.02
N GLU A 35 13.45 -1.92 18.92
CA GLU A 35 14.85 -2.19 19.28
C GLU A 35 15.60 -3.03 18.24
N TYR A 36 15.12 -3.10 17.00
CA TYR A 36 15.76 -3.85 15.93
C TYR A 36 17.12 -3.27 15.54
N LYS A 37 18.01 -4.11 15.01
CA LYS A 37 19.30 -3.64 14.49
C LYS A 37 19.08 -2.79 13.24
N ILE A 38 20.02 -1.89 12.92
CA ILE A 38 19.93 -1.00 11.74
C ILE A 38 19.65 -1.78 10.44
N LYS A 39 20.27 -2.96 10.27
CA LYS A 39 20.02 -3.84 9.12
C LYS A 39 18.56 -4.29 9.02
N GLU A 40 17.95 -4.65 10.14
CA GLU A 40 16.55 -5.11 10.22
C GLU A 40 15.59 -3.93 9.99
N LYS A 41 15.89 -2.75 10.56
CA LYS A 41 15.13 -1.51 10.29
C LYS A 41 15.09 -1.19 8.80
N LEU A 42 16.24 -1.33 8.12
CA LEU A 42 16.34 -1.12 6.68
C LEU A 42 15.46 -2.09 5.89
N LEU A 43 15.47 -3.37 6.29
CA LEU A 43 14.65 -4.40 5.67
C LEU A 43 13.15 -4.18 5.90
N ILE A 44 12.74 -3.71 7.08
CA ILE A 44 11.33 -3.39 7.37
C ILE A 44 10.78 -2.32 6.41
N VAL A 45 11.59 -1.30 6.11
CA VAL A 45 11.19 -0.17 5.27
C VAL A 45 11.32 -0.48 3.77
N LEU A 46 12.44 -1.06 3.34
CA LEU A 46 12.78 -1.25 1.93
C LEU A 46 12.20 -2.53 1.32
N LEU A 47 11.84 -3.54 2.12
CA LEU A 47 11.24 -4.75 1.54
C LEU A 47 9.91 -4.40 0.85
N PRO A 48 9.76 -4.79 -0.43
CA PRO A 48 8.53 -4.57 -1.17
C PRO A 48 7.37 -5.34 -0.54
N CYS A 49 6.14 -4.94 -0.89
CA CYS A 49 4.90 -5.63 -0.49
C CYS A 49 4.73 -5.86 1.02
N SER A 50 5.39 -5.07 1.86
CA SER A 50 5.26 -5.15 3.32
C SER A 50 5.81 -6.43 3.95
N PHE A 51 6.59 -7.22 3.20
CA PHE A 51 7.22 -8.44 3.72
C PHE A 51 8.06 -8.18 4.95
N GLY A 52 8.84 -7.10 4.96
CA GLY A 52 9.66 -6.73 6.10
C GLY A 52 8.84 -6.51 7.38
N VAL A 53 7.67 -5.87 7.27
CA VAL A 53 6.79 -5.67 8.44
C VAL A 53 6.24 -6.99 8.96
N TYR A 54 5.81 -7.91 8.10
CA TYR A 54 5.27 -9.20 8.53
C TYR A 54 6.31 -10.16 9.11
N ILE A 55 7.55 -10.11 8.61
CA ILE A 55 8.64 -10.95 9.09
C ILE A 55 9.15 -10.45 10.44
N TYR A 56 9.43 -9.15 10.56
CA TYR A 56 10.12 -8.61 11.74
C TYR A 56 9.16 -8.12 12.83
N CYS A 57 7.97 -7.59 12.49
CA CYS A 57 7.00 -7.03 13.46
C CYS A 57 5.84 -7.99 13.81
N LYS A 58 6.04 -9.32 13.68
CA LYS A 58 4.98 -10.35 13.79
C LYS A 58 4.17 -10.31 15.10
N ASN A 59 4.78 -9.90 16.21
CA ASN A 59 4.15 -9.87 17.54
C ASN A 59 3.46 -8.53 17.88
N GLN A 60 3.53 -7.53 17.00
CA GLN A 60 2.88 -6.24 17.23
C GLN A 60 1.42 -6.24 16.75
N LYS A 61 0.56 -5.48 17.44
CA LYS A 61 -0.83 -5.26 17.00
C LYS A 61 -0.86 -4.35 15.77
N LEU A 62 -0.76 -4.93 14.58
CA LEU A 62 -0.73 -4.23 13.29
C LEU A 62 -2.13 -3.98 12.68
N LYS A 63 -3.20 -3.85 13.50
CA LYS A 63 -4.58 -3.71 12.99
C LYS A 63 -4.72 -2.53 12.02
N THR A 64 -4.25 -1.34 12.42
CA THR A 64 -4.32 -0.13 11.58
C THR A 64 -3.52 -0.29 10.28
N TYR A 65 -2.32 -0.87 10.37
CA TYR A 65 -1.48 -1.16 9.22
C TYR A 65 -2.16 -2.08 8.21
N ASN A 66 -2.78 -3.16 8.69
CA ASN A 66 -3.48 -4.12 7.84
C ASN A 66 -4.69 -3.47 7.13
N VAL A 67 -5.45 -2.62 7.83
CA VAL A 67 -6.56 -1.87 7.22
C VAL A 67 -6.06 -0.95 6.11
N LEU A 68 -4.98 -0.18 6.36
CA LEU A 68 -4.37 0.67 5.34
C LEU A 68 -3.88 -0.13 4.13
N LEU A 69 -3.30 -1.31 4.37
CA LEU A 69 -2.80 -2.19 3.32
C LEU A 69 -3.93 -2.77 2.46
N ILE A 70 -5.06 -3.14 3.07
CA ILE A 70 -6.27 -3.58 2.36
C ILE A 70 -6.85 -2.42 1.53
N MET A 71 -6.93 -1.21 2.09
CA MET A 71 -7.40 -0.02 1.36
C MET A 71 -6.50 0.28 0.16
N LEU A 72 -5.18 0.16 0.32
CA LEU A 72 -4.23 0.33 -0.77
C LEU A 72 -4.49 -0.72 -1.87
N PHE A 73 -4.65 -1.98 -1.49
CA PHE A 73 -4.92 -3.06 -2.44
C PHE A 73 -6.21 -2.81 -3.24
N VAL A 74 -7.32 -2.47 -2.57
CA VAL A 74 -8.60 -2.17 -3.24
C VAL A 74 -8.47 -0.97 -4.17
N SER A 75 -7.81 0.11 -3.73
CA SER A 75 -7.61 1.31 -4.55
C SER A 75 -6.76 1.03 -5.79
N THR A 76 -5.70 0.24 -5.63
CA THR A 76 -4.81 -0.15 -6.73
C THR A 76 -5.52 -1.08 -7.71
N PHE A 77 -6.35 -2.00 -7.21
CA PHE A 77 -7.18 -2.88 -8.02
C PHE A 77 -8.19 -2.08 -8.86
N LEU A 78 -8.93 -1.14 -8.24
CA LEU A 78 -9.85 -0.25 -8.94
C LEU A 78 -9.15 0.63 -9.99
N ALA A 79 -7.94 1.12 -9.69
CA ALA A 79 -7.13 1.87 -10.65
C ALA A 79 -6.72 1.00 -11.86
N SER A 80 -6.41 -0.28 -11.64
CA SER A 80 -6.01 -1.21 -12.71
C SER A 80 -7.18 -1.73 -13.57
N ALA A 81 -8.39 -1.82 -13.01
CA ALA A 81 -9.57 -2.38 -13.70
C ALA A 81 -9.95 -1.60 -14.97
N PHE A 82 -9.77 -0.28 -14.98
CA PHE A 82 -10.06 0.55 -16.16
C PHE A 82 -9.03 0.40 -17.28
N MET A 83 -7.75 0.24 -16.95
CA MET A 83 -6.72 -0.10 -17.94
C MET A 83 -7.08 -1.42 -18.63
N PHE A 84 -7.56 -2.40 -17.87
CA PHE A 84 -8.01 -3.68 -18.39
C PHE A 84 -9.27 -3.55 -19.28
N TYR A 85 -10.26 -2.74 -18.87
CA TYR A 85 -11.45 -2.45 -19.67
C TYR A 85 -11.12 -1.77 -21.01
N VAL A 86 -10.22 -0.78 -21.00
CA VAL A 86 -9.78 -0.09 -22.23
C VAL A 86 -9.02 -1.05 -23.15
N LEU A 87 -8.24 -1.99 -22.59
CA LEU A 87 -7.52 -3.00 -23.36
C LEU A 87 -8.47 -4.01 -24.02
N LEU A 88 -9.53 -4.44 -23.32
CA LEU A 88 -10.52 -5.41 -23.80
C LEU A 88 -11.59 -4.81 -24.72
N SER A 89 -11.80 -3.50 -24.66
CA SER A 89 -12.77 -2.78 -25.51
C SER A 89 -12.18 -2.30 -26.84
N LYS A 90 -10.90 -2.60 -27.09
CA LYS A 90 -10.23 -2.46 -28.40
C LYS A 90 -10.18 -3.81 -29.09
#